data_AF-A0A842WJW1-F1
#
_entry.id   AF-A0A842WJW1-F1
#
_cell.length_a   1.000
_cell.length_b   1.000
_cell.length_c   1.000
_cell.angle_alpha   90.00
_cell.angle_beta   90.00
_cell.angle_gamma   90.00
#
_symmetry.space_group_name_H-M   'P 1'
#
loop_
_entity.id
_entity.type
_entity.pdbx_description
1 polymer ?
#
loop_
_entity_poly.entity_id
_entity_poly.type
_entity_poly.pdbx_seq_one_letter_code
_entity_poly.pdbx_strand_id
1 'polypeptide(L)'
;MMRKLFLLFLVFSVCAALEDPPLDEVAQYNRGLAPSLMGTSAITVGELTKDNPSRVNMTIVAVIPSVDERVPPEADEVLWAWNEENADGRTITEEDSHGCTDRYIFTLINQTESVEISFSFRNHTVKTEPETTEAILEIPLERELLETANGTENLTIELEWDYWYHYEVIVSNSGWVCNGENCSCEDQGSMPPQQWELHTIGNVSRQYIVEPGEASFFLARPALGEQWYRNNHFDTLVFSRKSIYKAEISMDGNETAHARIYNFSVMEDPVGAWHIFSEETDEFSNASMENYEVSYWATPVVNEGEGPFSHLYEVNHTYSGWGPKTMEITVTDFFGGEHTYSREILSRKISKGGKSETGEPEGSAEYYRQGMPAQEEQELTHSIIPSDGLLLVFLIAALWMFRYHRRHAK
;
A
#
# COMPACT_ATOMS: atom_id res chain seq x y z
N MET A 1 28.04 -37.43 -16.06
CA MET A 1 27.69 -36.13 -16.65
C MET A 1 26.38 -35.56 -16.08
N MET A 2 25.31 -36.37 -15.91
CA MET A 2 24.03 -35.94 -15.29
C MET A 2 24.13 -35.35 -13.87
N ARG A 3 25.05 -35.83 -13.02
CA ARG A 3 25.18 -35.36 -11.62
C ARG A 3 25.67 -33.91 -11.48
N LYS A 4 26.35 -33.37 -12.50
CA LYS A 4 26.78 -31.96 -12.54
C LYS A 4 25.70 -31.03 -13.09
N LEU A 5 24.78 -31.54 -13.92
CA LEU A 5 23.65 -30.78 -14.44
C LEU A 5 22.59 -30.56 -13.34
N PHE A 6 22.35 -31.57 -12.49
CA PHE A 6 21.42 -31.48 -11.37
C PHE A 6 21.88 -30.49 -10.28
N LEU A 7 23.20 -30.40 -10.07
CA LEU A 7 23.79 -29.44 -9.13
C LEU A 7 23.76 -28.00 -9.67
N LEU A 8 23.87 -27.81 -10.99
CA LEU A 8 23.70 -26.50 -11.62
C LEU A 8 22.22 -26.04 -11.51
N PHE A 9 21.27 -26.95 -11.72
CA PHE A 9 19.83 -26.65 -11.58
C PHE A 9 19.45 -26.32 -10.14
N LEU A 10 20.01 -27.04 -9.15
CA LEU A 10 19.81 -26.74 -7.72
C LEU A 10 20.45 -25.41 -7.29
N VAL A 11 21.56 -24.99 -7.92
CA VAL A 11 22.16 -23.67 -7.65
C VAL A 11 21.33 -22.54 -8.24
N PHE A 12 20.70 -22.72 -9.42
CA PHE A 12 19.78 -21.72 -9.97
C PHE A 12 18.46 -21.62 -9.19
N SER A 13 17.93 -22.72 -8.64
CA SER A 13 16.71 -22.67 -7.81
C SER A 13 16.92 -22.09 -6.40
N VAL A 14 18.16 -22.01 -5.91
CA VAL A 14 18.48 -21.41 -4.60
C VAL A 14 18.87 -19.93 -4.71
N CYS A 15 19.17 -19.43 -5.92
CA CYS A 15 19.45 -18.01 -6.16
C CYS A 15 18.22 -17.18 -6.55
N ALA A 16 17.00 -17.74 -6.54
CA ALA A 16 15.76 -16.97 -6.75
C ALA A 16 15.43 -16.01 -5.57
N ALA A 17 16.28 -15.96 -4.55
CA ALA A 17 16.10 -15.10 -3.37
C ALA A 17 16.54 -13.64 -3.58
N LEU A 18 16.26 -13.05 -4.75
CA LEU A 18 16.41 -11.61 -5.04
C LEU A 18 15.37 -11.13 -6.07
N GLU A 19 14.14 -11.66 -6.03
CA GLU A 19 13.07 -11.06 -6.83
C GLU A 19 12.68 -9.72 -6.20
N ASP A 20 12.93 -8.65 -6.96
CA ASP A 20 12.29 -7.35 -6.75
C ASP A 20 10.77 -7.54 -6.70
N PRO A 21 10.03 -6.68 -5.96
CA PRO A 21 8.59 -6.84 -5.84
C PRO A 21 7.95 -6.91 -7.24
N PRO A 22 7.04 -7.87 -7.50
CA PRO A 22 6.51 -8.14 -8.84
C PRO A 22 5.48 -7.09 -9.30
N LEU A 23 5.60 -5.83 -8.84
CA LEU A 23 4.68 -4.72 -9.08
C LEU A 23 4.43 -4.51 -10.57
N ASP A 24 5.50 -4.40 -11.36
CA ASP A 24 5.39 -4.16 -12.81
C ASP A 24 4.74 -5.35 -13.53
N GLU A 25 5.04 -6.58 -13.10
CA GLU A 25 4.45 -7.79 -13.67
C GLU A 25 2.95 -7.86 -13.38
N VAL A 26 2.56 -7.63 -12.11
CA VAL A 26 1.16 -7.62 -11.68
C VAL A 26 0.40 -6.49 -12.36
N ALA A 27 0.96 -5.28 -12.41
CA ALA A 27 0.36 -4.15 -13.09
C ALA A 27 0.19 -4.41 -14.58
N GLN A 28 1.20 -4.94 -15.25
CA GLN A 28 1.14 -5.29 -16.67
C GLN A 28 0.13 -6.40 -16.93
N TYR A 29 0.09 -7.44 -16.08
CA TYR A 29 -0.87 -8.53 -16.18
C TYR A 29 -2.30 -8.00 -16.05
N ASN A 30 -2.57 -7.19 -15.03
CA ASN A 30 -3.89 -6.61 -14.78
C ASN A 30 -4.36 -5.70 -15.94
N ARG A 31 -3.46 -4.88 -16.50
CA ARG A 31 -3.75 -4.11 -17.72
C ARG A 31 -4.06 -5.02 -18.93
N GLY A 32 -3.36 -6.14 -19.04
CA GLY A 32 -3.62 -7.15 -20.08
C GLY A 32 -4.94 -7.89 -19.89
N LEU A 33 -5.39 -8.06 -18.64
CA LEU A 33 -6.66 -8.68 -18.27
C LEU A 33 -7.85 -7.74 -18.55
N ALA A 34 -7.67 -6.43 -18.45
CA ALA A 34 -8.72 -5.43 -18.54
C ALA A 34 -9.75 -5.64 -19.68
N PRO A 35 -9.36 -5.92 -20.95
CA PRO A 35 -10.33 -6.15 -22.02
C PRO A 35 -11.23 -7.38 -21.79
N SER A 36 -10.76 -8.35 -21.02
CA SER A 36 -11.52 -9.57 -20.68
C SER A 36 -12.46 -9.40 -19.49
N LEU A 37 -12.41 -8.27 -18.79
CA LEU A 37 -13.31 -7.97 -17.67
C LEU A 37 -14.65 -7.40 -18.12
N MET A 38 -14.74 -6.98 -19.39
CA MET A 38 -15.96 -6.43 -19.96
C MET A 38 -16.85 -7.53 -20.54
N GLY A 39 -18.08 -7.62 -20.02
CA GLY A 39 -19.06 -8.63 -20.42
C GLY A 39 -18.71 -10.05 -19.98
N THR A 40 -17.83 -10.19 -18.98
CA THR A 40 -17.34 -11.51 -18.54
C THR A 40 -18.27 -12.19 -17.55
N SER A 41 -18.49 -13.49 -17.74
CA SER A 41 -19.18 -14.34 -16.77
C SER A 41 -18.34 -14.67 -15.53
N ALA A 42 -17.08 -14.20 -15.44
CA ALA A 42 -16.20 -14.43 -14.29
C ALA A 42 -16.80 -13.84 -13.00
N ILE A 43 -17.56 -12.76 -13.14
CA ILE A 43 -18.45 -12.31 -12.08
C ILE A 43 -19.62 -13.30 -12.07
N THR A 44 -19.66 -14.22 -11.09
CA THR A 44 -20.64 -15.30 -11.06
C THR A 44 -22.04 -14.71 -11.09
N VAL A 45 -22.78 -15.01 -12.14
CA VAL A 45 -24.17 -14.63 -12.25
C VAL A 45 -25.01 -15.90 -12.30
N GLY A 46 -26.16 -15.90 -11.62
CA GLY A 46 -27.05 -17.08 -11.53
C GLY A 46 -27.60 -17.52 -12.90
N GLU A 47 -28.78 -18.10 -12.96
CA GLU A 47 -29.52 -18.22 -14.23
C GLU A 47 -30.56 -17.10 -14.33
N LEU A 48 -30.90 -16.66 -15.56
CA LEU A 48 -32.03 -15.75 -15.74
C LEU A 48 -33.31 -16.51 -15.43
N THR A 49 -34.18 -15.89 -14.64
CA THR A 49 -35.49 -16.46 -14.30
C THR A 49 -36.57 -15.50 -14.76
N LYS A 50 -37.82 -15.97 -14.76
CA LYS A 50 -38.97 -15.11 -15.05
C LYS A 50 -39.04 -13.91 -14.11
N ASP A 51 -38.75 -14.12 -12.83
CA ASP A 51 -38.78 -13.06 -11.80
C ASP A 51 -37.55 -12.16 -11.84
N ASN A 52 -36.47 -12.61 -12.48
CA ASN A 52 -35.25 -11.84 -12.67
C ASN A 52 -34.74 -11.96 -14.12
N PRO A 53 -35.45 -11.37 -15.09
CA PRO A 53 -35.16 -11.50 -16.52
C PRO A 53 -33.97 -10.64 -16.96
N SER A 54 -33.42 -9.81 -16.08
CA SER A 54 -32.20 -9.05 -16.35
C SER A 54 -31.35 -8.99 -15.10
N ARG A 55 -30.06 -8.75 -15.28
CA ARG A 55 -29.10 -8.62 -14.19
C ARG A 55 -27.92 -7.78 -14.63
N VAL A 56 -27.45 -7.01 -13.67
CA VAL A 56 -26.26 -6.20 -13.78
C VAL A 56 -25.37 -6.58 -12.61
N ASN A 57 -24.12 -6.90 -12.89
CA ASN A 57 -23.13 -7.12 -11.86
C ASN A 57 -21.89 -6.29 -12.19
N MET A 58 -21.52 -5.42 -11.26
CA MET A 58 -20.42 -4.50 -11.40
C MET A 58 -19.58 -4.58 -10.13
N THR A 59 -18.26 -4.53 -10.28
CA THR A 59 -17.34 -4.61 -9.14
C THR A 59 -16.07 -3.79 -9.38
N ILE A 60 -15.56 -3.19 -8.32
CA ILE A 60 -14.20 -2.64 -8.28
C ILE A 60 -13.26 -3.81 -8.02
N VAL A 61 -12.30 -4.03 -8.91
CA VAL A 61 -11.40 -5.19 -8.84
C VAL A 61 -10.17 -4.84 -8.01
N ALA A 62 -9.40 -3.86 -8.45
CA ALA A 62 -8.15 -3.45 -7.81
C ALA A 62 -7.76 -2.01 -8.19
N VAL A 63 -6.95 -1.37 -7.36
CA VAL A 63 -6.12 -0.23 -7.78
C VAL A 63 -4.80 -0.78 -8.30
N ILE A 64 -4.25 -0.18 -9.36
CA ILE A 64 -3.00 -0.64 -9.98
C ILE A 64 -1.89 0.41 -9.74
N PRO A 65 -0.76 0.05 -9.09
CA PRO A 65 -0.52 -1.17 -8.32
C PRO A 65 -1.18 -1.09 -6.93
N SER A 66 -1.48 -2.26 -6.33
CA SER A 66 -1.90 -2.35 -4.93
C SER A 66 -1.21 -3.50 -4.21
N VAL A 67 -0.95 -3.30 -2.92
CA VAL A 67 -0.31 -4.26 -2.01
C VAL A 67 -1.12 -4.36 -0.71
N ASP A 68 -1.77 -5.49 -0.43
CA ASP A 68 -2.68 -5.66 0.73
C ASP A 68 -3.68 -4.50 0.91
N GLU A 69 -4.38 -4.12 -0.15
CA GLU A 69 -5.30 -2.97 -0.14
C GLU A 69 -4.62 -1.62 0.18
N ARG A 70 -3.30 -1.53 0.07
CA ARG A 70 -2.57 -0.25 0.07
C ARG A 70 -2.27 0.20 -1.34
N VAL A 71 -2.13 1.50 -1.51
CA VAL A 71 -1.79 2.14 -2.79
C VAL A 71 -0.74 3.22 -2.57
N PRO A 72 0.24 3.37 -3.48
CA PRO A 72 1.16 4.49 -3.44
C PRO A 72 0.42 5.78 -3.87
N PRO A 73 0.92 6.97 -3.50
CA PRO A 73 0.39 8.24 -4.01
C PRO A 73 0.37 8.35 -5.54
N GLU A 74 1.23 7.59 -6.21
CA GLU A 74 1.35 7.51 -7.67
C GLU A 74 0.31 6.61 -8.33
N ALA A 75 -0.50 5.87 -7.57
CA ALA A 75 -1.56 5.07 -8.16
C ALA A 75 -2.57 5.98 -8.85
N ASP A 76 -2.75 5.75 -10.14
CA ASP A 76 -3.56 6.56 -11.04
C ASP A 76 -4.63 5.74 -11.76
N GLU A 77 -4.66 4.41 -11.59
CA GLU A 77 -5.56 3.53 -12.32
C GLU A 77 -6.39 2.63 -11.39
N VAL A 78 -7.67 2.48 -11.71
CA VAL A 78 -8.58 1.50 -11.12
C VAL A 78 -9.05 0.52 -12.17
N LEU A 79 -8.88 -0.75 -11.85
CA LEU A 79 -9.46 -1.84 -12.58
C LEU A 79 -10.85 -2.12 -12.04
N TRP A 80 -11.85 -2.13 -12.92
CA TRP A 80 -13.21 -2.50 -12.59
C TRP A 80 -13.76 -3.46 -13.65
N ALA A 81 -14.79 -4.19 -13.27
CA ALA A 81 -15.39 -5.20 -14.11
C ALA A 81 -16.91 -5.05 -14.12
N TRP A 82 -17.50 -5.39 -15.25
CA TRP A 82 -18.93 -5.34 -15.45
C TRP A 82 -19.39 -6.47 -16.35
N ASN A 83 -20.48 -7.10 -15.93
CA ASN A 83 -21.30 -7.96 -16.75
C ASN A 83 -22.78 -7.54 -16.69
N GLU A 84 -23.41 -7.40 -17.85
CA GLU A 84 -24.85 -7.25 -17.99
C GLU A 84 -25.40 -8.43 -18.80
N GLU A 85 -26.49 -9.01 -18.31
CA GLU A 85 -27.23 -9.99 -19.07
C GLU A 85 -28.72 -9.74 -18.94
N ASN A 86 -29.43 -9.91 -20.06
CA ASN A 86 -30.85 -9.61 -20.12
C ASN A 86 -31.56 -10.66 -20.99
N ALA A 87 -32.87 -10.83 -20.77
CA ALA A 87 -33.67 -11.87 -21.40
C ALA A 87 -34.15 -11.50 -22.81
N ASP A 88 -33.62 -10.44 -23.44
CA ASP A 88 -34.09 -10.03 -24.76
C ASP A 88 -33.98 -11.15 -25.79
N GLY A 89 -35.09 -11.45 -26.46
CA GLY A 89 -35.20 -12.54 -27.42
C GLY A 89 -35.08 -13.95 -26.82
N ARG A 90 -34.99 -14.10 -25.49
CA ARG A 90 -34.90 -15.38 -24.82
C ARG A 90 -36.28 -15.91 -24.43
N THR A 91 -36.41 -17.23 -24.46
CA THR A 91 -37.56 -17.94 -23.89
C THR A 91 -37.14 -18.53 -22.55
N ILE A 92 -37.75 -18.06 -21.46
CA ILE A 92 -37.59 -18.64 -20.13
C ILE A 92 -38.73 -19.63 -19.91
N THR A 93 -38.40 -20.81 -19.43
CA THR A 93 -39.36 -21.88 -19.14
C THR A 93 -39.49 -22.08 -17.64
N GLU A 94 -40.72 -22.18 -17.14
CA GLU A 94 -41.01 -22.48 -15.73
C GLU A 94 -41.93 -23.70 -15.67
N GLU A 95 -41.55 -24.72 -14.90
CA GLU A 95 -42.39 -25.89 -14.67
C GLU A 95 -43.31 -25.65 -13.47
N ASP A 96 -44.61 -25.85 -13.67
CA ASP A 96 -45.59 -25.81 -12.60
C ASP A 96 -45.50 -27.06 -11.70
N SER A 97 -46.32 -27.10 -10.64
CA SER A 97 -46.35 -28.24 -9.71
C SER A 97 -46.76 -29.58 -10.33
N HIS A 98 -47.30 -29.58 -11.55
CA HIS A 98 -47.72 -30.76 -12.30
C HIS A 98 -46.73 -31.13 -13.42
N GLY A 99 -45.64 -30.39 -13.57
CA GLY A 99 -44.64 -30.59 -14.63
C GLY A 99 -45.05 -30.00 -15.99
N CYS A 100 -46.03 -29.10 -16.02
CA CYS A 100 -46.37 -28.33 -17.21
C CYS A 100 -45.47 -27.10 -17.32
N THR A 101 -44.90 -26.90 -18.51
CA THR A 101 -43.90 -25.86 -18.75
C THR A 101 -44.53 -24.63 -19.41
N ASP A 102 -44.66 -23.55 -18.64
CA ASP A 102 -45.00 -22.24 -19.18
C ASP A 102 -43.79 -21.61 -19.86
N ARG A 103 -44.04 -20.83 -20.91
CA ARG A 103 -42.99 -20.15 -21.70
C ARG A 103 -43.18 -18.65 -21.66
N TYR A 104 -42.12 -17.95 -21.27
CA TYR A 104 -42.06 -16.49 -21.20
C TYR A 104 -41.08 -16.02 -22.27
N ILE A 105 -41.59 -15.30 -23.27
CA ILE A 105 -40.77 -14.70 -24.33
C ILE A 105 -40.63 -13.22 -24.01
N PHE A 106 -39.43 -12.79 -23.68
CA PHE A 106 -39.11 -11.40 -23.36
C PHE A 106 -38.60 -10.68 -24.61
N THR A 107 -39.10 -9.47 -24.84
CA THR A 107 -38.62 -8.55 -25.88
C THR A 107 -38.29 -7.22 -25.22
N LEU A 108 -37.02 -6.83 -25.19
CA LEU A 108 -36.59 -5.57 -24.59
C LEU A 108 -37.03 -4.41 -25.47
N ILE A 109 -37.81 -3.50 -24.88
CA ILE A 109 -38.32 -2.31 -25.57
C ILE A 109 -37.31 -1.18 -25.47
N ASN A 110 -36.87 -0.89 -24.25
CA ASN A 110 -35.84 0.08 -23.97
C ASN A 110 -35.14 -0.26 -22.64
N GLN A 111 -34.02 0.41 -22.45
CA GLN A 111 -33.23 0.35 -21.23
C GLN A 111 -32.78 1.77 -20.89
N THR A 112 -32.82 2.10 -19.61
CA THR A 112 -32.20 3.32 -19.07
C THR A 112 -31.16 2.89 -18.05
N GLU A 113 -29.97 3.46 -18.15
CA GLU A 113 -28.86 3.16 -17.26
C GLU A 113 -28.28 4.45 -16.68
N SER A 114 -27.85 4.35 -15.43
CA SER A 114 -27.08 5.37 -14.74
C SER A 114 -26.00 4.64 -13.94
N VAL A 115 -24.74 4.90 -14.26
CA VAL A 115 -23.59 4.33 -13.55
C VAL A 115 -22.70 5.48 -13.11
N GLU A 116 -22.35 5.50 -11.84
CA GLU A 116 -21.50 6.55 -11.27
C GLU A 116 -20.44 5.92 -10.38
N ILE A 117 -19.19 6.34 -10.55
CA ILE A 117 -18.11 5.98 -9.65
C ILE A 117 -17.60 7.23 -8.94
N SER A 118 -17.48 7.12 -7.62
CA SER A 118 -17.10 8.17 -6.70
C SER A 118 -15.76 7.83 -6.07
N PHE A 119 -14.79 8.73 -6.20
CA PHE A 119 -13.48 8.65 -5.57
C PHE A 119 -13.44 9.64 -4.41
N SER A 120 -13.35 9.13 -3.19
CA SER A 120 -13.36 9.94 -1.97
C SER A 120 -12.07 9.77 -1.20
N PHE A 121 -11.37 10.88 -0.96
CA PHE A 121 -10.20 10.93 -0.09
C PHE A 121 -10.28 12.17 0.80
N ARG A 122 -10.32 11.95 2.12
CA ARG A 122 -10.60 13.00 3.13
C ARG A 122 -11.93 13.71 2.86
N ASN A 123 -11.89 15.02 2.62
CA ASN A 123 -13.06 15.86 2.31
C ASN A 123 -13.20 16.15 0.81
N HIS A 124 -12.44 15.45 -0.04
CA HIS A 124 -12.52 15.58 -1.49
C HIS A 124 -13.22 14.36 -2.07
N THR A 125 -14.27 14.61 -2.83
CA THR A 125 -14.99 13.58 -3.59
C THR A 125 -15.09 14.04 -5.03
N VAL A 126 -14.66 13.19 -5.95
CA VAL A 126 -14.79 13.40 -7.39
C VAL A 126 -15.61 12.24 -7.95
N LYS A 127 -16.58 12.58 -8.80
CA LYS A 127 -17.49 11.62 -9.42
C LYS A 127 -17.23 11.58 -10.92
N THR A 128 -17.28 10.40 -11.50
CA THR A 128 -17.18 10.20 -12.95
C THR A 128 -18.16 9.11 -13.38
N GLU A 129 -18.58 9.16 -14.63
CA GLU A 129 -19.43 8.14 -15.25
C GLU A 129 -18.50 7.20 -16.02
N PRO A 130 -18.32 5.94 -15.60
CA PRO A 130 -17.38 5.05 -16.25
C PRO A 130 -17.95 4.59 -17.60
N GLU A 131 -17.11 4.54 -18.63
CA GLU A 131 -17.53 4.00 -19.91
C GLU A 131 -17.66 2.48 -19.84
N THR A 132 -18.81 1.97 -20.29
CA THR A 132 -19.18 0.54 -20.29
C THR A 132 -18.22 -0.34 -21.10
N THR A 133 -17.36 0.28 -21.89
CA THR A 133 -16.38 -0.32 -22.78
C THR A 133 -14.96 -0.32 -22.24
N GLU A 134 -14.68 0.37 -21.13
CA GLU A 134 -13.33 0.59 -20.60
C GLU A 134 -13.20 0.07 -19.18
N ALA A 135 -12.38 -0.98 -18.97
CA ALA A 135 -12.18 -1.61 -17.66
C ALA A 135 -11.16 -0.91 -16.77
N ILE A 136 -10.47 0.10 -17.31
CA ILE A 136 -9.47 0.89 -16.59
C ILE A 136 -10.02 2.30 -16.52
N LEU A 137 -10.01 2.87 -15.31
CA LEU A 137 -10.41 4.24 -15.06
C LEU A 137 -9.25 4.97 -14.40
N GLU A 138 -8.96 6.18 -14.88
CA GLU A 138 -8.02 7.05 -14.19
C GLU A 138 -8.65 7.53 -12.86
N ILE A 139 -7.85 7.53 -11.79
CA ILE A 139 -8.22 8.09 -10.49
C ILE A 139 -8.20 9.62 -10.65
N PRO A 140 -9.36 10.31 -10.58
CA PRO A 140 -9.46 11.73 -10.90
C PRO A 140 -9.10 12.62 -9.69
N LEU A 141 -8.17 12.16 -8.84
CA LEU A 141 -7.66 12.91 -7.70
C LEU A 141 -6.26 13.43 -8.02
N GLU A 142 -5.96 14.65 -7.59
CA GLU A 142 -4.63 15.23 -7.75
C GLU A 142 -3.60 14.41 -6.94
N ARG A 143 -2.48 14.06 -7.58
CA ARG A 143 -1.39 13.32 -6.93
C ARG A 143 -0.88 14.03 -5.67
N GLU A 144 -0.76 15.35 -5.72
CA GLU A 144 -0.33 16.18 -4.59
C GLU A 144 -1.25 16.01 -3.36
N LEU A 145 -2.54 15.71 -3.58
CA LEU A 145 -3.46 15.44 -2.50
C LEU A 145 -3.12 14.12 -1.80
N LEU A 146 -2.84 13.06 -2.58
CA LEU A 146 -2.51 11.72 -2.07
C LEU A 146 -1.13 11.68 -1.40
N GLU A 147 -0.14 12.42 -1.92
CA GLU A 147 1.22 12.48 -1.35
C GLU A 147 1.25 13.03 0.09
N THR A 148 0.23 13.83 0.46
CA THR A 148 0.10 14.35 1.82
C THR A 148 -0.53 13.37 2.80
N ALA A 149 -0.80 12.13 2.38
CA ALA A 149 -1.35 11.09 3.24
C ALA A 149 -0.48 10.86 4.49
N ASN A 150 -1.11 10.40 5.57
CA ASN A 150 -0.41 10.05 6.81
C ASN A 150 -0.23 8.52 7.02
N GLY A 151 -0.63 7.70 6.05
CA GLY A 151 -0.56 6.23 6.11
C GLY A 151 -1.69 5.54 6.88
N THR A 152 -2.71 6.28 7.29
CA THR A 152 -3.94 5.73 7.90
C THR A 152 -5.21 6.19 7.19
N GLU A 153 -5.06 6.98 6.13
CA GLU A 153 -6.15 7.58 5.41
C GLU A 153 -6.55 6.70 4.24
N ASN A 154 -7.86 6.51 4.08
CA ASN A 154 -8.41 5.63 3.06
C ASN A 154 -8.85 6.43 1.84
N LEU A 155 -8.41 6.00 0.65
CA LEU A 155 -9.07 6.25 -0.61
C LEU A 155 -10.27 5.30 -0.69
N THR A 156 -11.48 5.86 -0.67
CA THR A 156 -12.71 5.09 -0.87
C THR A 156 -13.16 5.24 -2.31
N ILE A 157 -13.37 4.12 -2.99
CA ILE A 157 -13.91 4.05 -4.33
C ILE A 157 -15.28 3.39 -4.21
N GLU A 158 -16.33 4.10 -4.59
CA GLU A 158 -17.70 3.64 -4.55
C GLU A 158 -18.29 3.66 -5.96
N LEU A 159 -18.85 2.54 -6.40
CA LEU A 159 -19.51 2.39 -7.68
C LEU A 159 -20.99 2.14 -7.42
N GLU A 160 -21.84 2.98 -7.97
CA GLU A 160 -23.30 2.91 -7.88
C GLU A 160 -23.90 2.71 -9.27
N TRP A 161 -24.97 1.94 -9.36
CA TRP A 161 -25.72 1.77 -10.60
C TRP A 161 -27.23 1.73 -10.38
N ASP A 162 -27.96 2.22 -11.37
CA ASP A 162 -29.42 2.24 -11.44
C ASP A 162 -29.85 1.91 -12.89
N TYR A 163 -30.45 0.74 -13.09
CA TYR A 163 -30.88 0.23 -14.39
C TYR A 163 -32.39 -0.05 -14.41
N TRP A 164 -33.02 0.43 -15.46
CA TRP A 164 -34.43 0.19 -15.77
C TRP A 164 -34.54 -0.57 -17.08
N TYR A 165 -35.16 -1.75 -17.01
CA TYR A 165 -35.48 -2.58 -18.18
C TYR A 165 -36.98 -2.58 -18.41
N HIS A 166 -37.39 -2.22 -19.62
CA HIS A 166 -38.79 -2.31 -20.01
C HIS A 166 -38.95 -3.41 -21.05
N TYR A 167 -39.76 -4.41 -20.71
CA TYR A 167 -40.02 -5.58 -21.55
C TYR A 167 -41.45 -5.60 -22.05
N GLU A 168 -41.60 -6.09 -23.28
CA GLU A 168 -42.82 -6.76 -23.71
C GLU A 168 -42.67 -8.26 -23.49
N VAL A 169 -43.61 -8.87 -22.77
CA VAL A 169 -43.57 -10.29 -22.40
C VAL A 169 -44.78 -11.00 -22.99
N ILE A 170 -44.53 -12.03 -23.78
CA ILE A 170 -45.55 -12.95 -24.27
C ILE A 170 -45.49 -14.22 -23.43
N VAL A 171 -46.60 -14.55 -22.78
CA VAL A 171 -46.71 -15.76 -21.96
C VAL A 171 -47.54 -16.80 -22.72
N SER A 172 -46.94 -17.94 -23.01
CA SER A 172 -47.65 -19.12 -23.52
C SER A 172 -47.85 -20.10 -22.36
N ASN A 173 -49.10 -20.23 -21.94
CA ASN A 173 -49.45 -21.06 -20.79
C ASN A 173 -49.68 -22.50 -21.24
N SER A 174 -49.16 -23.43 -20.46
CA SER A 174 -49.49 -24.85 -20.56
C SER A 174 -50.35 -25.22 -19.36
N GLY A 175 -51.46 -25.91 -19.61
CA GLY A 175 -52.40 -26.32 -18.58
C GLY A 175 -52.39 -27.82 -18.43
N TRP A 176 -52.45 -28.32 -17.19
CA TRP A 176 -52.72 -29.72 -16.91
C TRP A 176 -54.20 -30.03 -17.21
N VAL A 177 -54.47 -30.69 -18.33
CA VAL A 177 -55.82 -31.05 -18.77
C VAL A 177 -56.02 -32.55 -18.62
N CYS A 178 -57.07 -32.94 -17.91
CA CYS A 178 -57.43 -34.35 -17.69
C CYS A 178 -58.68 -34.73 -18.49
N ASN A 179 -58.59 -35.81 -19.25
CA ASN A 179 -59.73 -36.45 -19.89
C ASN A 179 -59.93 -37.85 -19.28
N GLY A 180 -60.68 -37.90 -18.17
CA GLY A 180 -60.79 -39.10 -17.33
C GLY A 180 -59.56 -39.27 -16.44
N GLU A 181 -58.93 -40.44 -16.49
CA GLU A 181 -57.70 -40.77 -15.73
C GLU A 181 -56.41 -40.37 -16.45
N ASN A 182 -56.49 -40.01 -17.74
CA ASN A 182 -55.35 -39.55 -18.52
C ASN A 182 -55.25 -38.03 -18.44
N CYS A 183 -54.16 -37.53 -17.88
CA CYS A 183 -53.85 -36.12 -17.82
C CYS A 183 -52.56 -35.82 -18.61
N SER A 184 -52.55 -34.69 -19.29
CA SER A 184 -51.40 -34.21 -20.06
C SER A 184 -51.35 -32.69 -20.05
N CYS A 185 -50.16 -32.13 -20.24
CA CYS A 185 -49.99 -30.70 -20.45
C CYS A 185 -50.43 -30.34 -21.88
N GLU A 186 -51.45 -29.50 -21.99
CA GLU A 186 -51.95 -28.95 -23.25
C GLU A 186 -51.69 -27.44 -23.32
N ASP A 187 -51.28 -26.95 -24.50
CA ASP A 187 -51.09 -25.52 -24.76
C ASP A 187 -52.44 -24.80 -24.67
N GLN A 188 -52.56 -23.85 -23.75
CA GLN A 188 -53.78 -23.05 -23.52
C GLN A 188 -53.81 -21.79 -24.41
N GLY A 189 -52.79 -21.59 -25.24
CA GLY A 189 -52.59 -20.41 -26.07
C GLY A 189 -51.77 -19.33 -25.36
N SER A 190 -51.40 -18.32 -26.14
CA SER A 190 -50.62 -17.18 -25.65
C SER A 190 -51.54 -16.08 -25.13
N MET A 191 -51.18 -15.49 -23.99
CA MET A 191 -51.79 -14.25 -23.52
C MET A 191 -51.36 -13.07 -24.40
N PRO A 192 -52.16 -12.00 -24.51
CA PRO A 192 -51.73 -10.76 -25.12
C PRO A 192 -50.41 -10.27 -24.50
N PRO A 193 -49.54 -9.60 -25.28
CA PRO A 193 -48.28 -9.08 -24.75
C PRO A 193 -48.51 -8.18 -23.53
N GLN A 194 -47.70 -8.39 -22.49
CA GLN A 194 -47.72 -7.62 -21.25
C GLN A 194 -46.49 -6.74 -21.15
N GLN A 195 -46.61 -5.59 -20.49
CA GLN A 195 -45.51 -4.67 -20.26
C GLN A 195 -44.96 -4.92 -18.86
N TRP A 196 -43.70 -5.31 -18.77
CA TRP A 196 -42.99 -5.56 -17.51
C TRP A 196 -41.86 -4.56 -17.35
N GLU A 197 -41.64 -4.12 -16.11
CA GLU A 197 -40.58 -3.19 -15.75
C GLU A 197 -39.75 -3.84 -14.66
N LEU A 198 -38.45 -3.93 -14.89
CA LEU A 198 -37.49 -4.42 -13.90
C LEU A 198 -36.54 -3.28 -13.56
N HIS A 199 -36.38 -3.05 -12.27
CA HIS A 199 -35.49 -2.04 -11.72
C HIS A 199 -34.41 -2.73 -10.89
N THR A 200 -33.15 -2.53 -11.25
CA THR A 200 -32.01 -3.01 -10.47
C THR A 200 -31.15 -1.84 -10.04
N ILE A 201 -30.90 -1.76 -8.74
CA ILE A 201 -30.01 -0.79 -8.11
C ILE A 201 -28.98 -1.58 -7.34
N GLY A 202 -27.73 -1.12 -7.36
CA GLY A 202 -26.74 -1.61 -6.44
C GLY A 202 -25.60 -0.64 -6.25
N ASN A 203 -24.78 -0.95 -5.25
CA ASN A 203 -23.55 -0.25 -5.00
C ASN A 203 -22.47 -1.22 -4.49
N VAL A 204 -21.22 -0.88 -4.76
CA VAL A 204 -20.05 -1.58 -4.24
C VAL A 204 -19.03 -0.54 -3.82
N SER A 205 -18.42 -0.73 -2.65
CA SER A 205 -17.39 0.16 -2.13
C SER A 205 -16.15 -0.65 -1.79
N ARG A 206 -14.98 -0.13 -2.19
CA ARG A 206 -13.67 -0.59 -1.73
C ARG A 206 -12.90 0.54 -1.10
N GLN A 207 -12.04 0.19 -0.16
CA GLN A 207 -11.15 1.14 0.53
C GLN A 207 -9.72 0.71 0.34
N TYR A 208 -8.85 1.69 0.11
CA TYR A 208 -7.43 1.48 0.00
C TYR A 208 -6.70 2.43 0.95
N ILE A 209 -5.76 1.93 1.73
CA ILE A 209 -4.91 2.79 2.56
C ILE A 209 -3.90 3.48 1.64
N VAL A 210 -3.87 4.81 1.66
CA VAL A 210 -2.93 5.58 0.85
C VAL A 210 -1.61 5.68 1.61
N GLU A 211 -0.55 5.12 1.02
CA GLU A 211 0.77 5.19 1.62
C GLU A 211 1.30 6.63 1.59
N PRO A 212 1.92 7.08 2.69
CA PRO A 212 2.43 8.43 2.86
C PRO A 212 3.81 8.63 2.21
N GLY A 213 4.33 9.86 2.15
CA GLY A 213 5.64 10.20 1.56
C GLY A 213 6.90 9.65 2.26
N GLU A 214 8.06 10.24 1.93
CA GLU A 214 9.42 9.72 2.19
C GLU A 214 9.75 9.28 3.64
N ALA A 215 10.71 8.34 3.75
CA ALA A 215 11.27 7.90 5.03
C ALA A 215 12.35 8.85 5.58
N SER A 216 12.44 8.97 6.90
CA SER A 216 13.45 9.75 7.62
C SER A 216 14.45 8.86 8.35
N PHE A 217 15.70 9.31 8.46
CA PHE A 217 16.80 8.51 9.02
C PHE A 217 17.49 9.22 10.19
N PHE A 218 17.81 8.46 11.23
CA PHE A 218 18.46 8.96 12.43
C PHE A 218 19.56 8.00 12.89
N LEU A 219 20.81 8.45 12.90
CA LEU A 219 21.89 7.68 13.50
C LEU A 219 21.76 7.68 15.03
N ALA A 220 21.34 6.55 15.62
CA ALA A 220 21.19 6.40 17.06
C ALA A 220 22.53 6.14 17.74
N ARG A 221 23.36 5.26 17.16
CA ARG A 221 24.70 4.95 17.70
C ARG A 221 25.75 4.74 16.62
N PRO A 222 26.99 5.19 16.86
CA PRO A 222 27.39 6.19 17.84
C PRO A 222 26.91 7.58 17.41
N ALA A 223 26.36 8.38 18.32
CA ALA A 223 25.74 9.67 18.00
C ALA A 223 26.66 10.66 17.24
N LEU A 224 27.98 10.53 17.39
CA LEU A 224 28.97 11.38 16.72
C LEU A 224 29.30 10.92 15.29
N GLY A 225 28.84 9.75 14.85
CA GLY A 225 29.29 9.15 13.58
C GLY A 225 30.78 8.81 13.60
N GLU A 226 31.31 8.46 14.77
CA GLU A 226 32.73 8.15 14.95
C GLU A 226 32.90 6.70 15.41
N GLN A 227 33.74 5.94 14.70
CA GLN A 227 34.15 4.60 15.10
C GLN A 227 35.28 4.71 16.14
N TRP A 228 35.08 4.08 17.29
CA TRP A 228 36.06 4.03 18.38
C TRP A 228 36.72 2.65 18.44
N TYR A 229 37.84 2.54 19.16
CA TYR A 229 38.52 1.26 19.24
C TYR A 229 37.66 0.16 19.84
N ARG A 230 37.43 -0.90 19.04
CA ARG A 230 36.50 -2.02 19.29
C ARG A 230 35.01 -1.65 19.35
N ASN A 231 34.65 -0.43 18.98
CA ASN A 231 33.27 -0.01 18.80
C ASN A 231 33.04 0.33 17.33
N ASN A 232 32.74 -0.72 16.56
CA ASN A 232 32.47 -0.71 15.13
C ASN A 232 31.00 -1.04 14.83
N HIS A 233 30.14 -0.87 15.82
CA HIS A 233 28.71 -1.14 15.77
C HIS A 233 27.94 0.16 15.60
N PHE A 234 26.98 0.16 14.68
CA PHE A 234 26.18 1.31 14.31
C PHE A 234 24.71 0.93 14.31
N ASP A 235 23.92 1.75 15.01
CA ASP A 235 22.46 1.64 15.09
C ASP A 235 21.89 2.83 14.32
N THR A 236 21.17 2.58 13.23
CA THR A 236 20.39 3.61 12.53
C THR A 236 18.92 3.32 12.70
N LEU A 237 18.18 4.32 13.17
CA LEU A 237 16.74 4.29 13.24
C LEU A 237 16.16 4.88 11.96
N VAL A 238 15.34 4.11 11.26
CA VAL A 238 14.56 4.56 10.11
C VAL A 238 13.14 4.77 10.58
N PHE A 239 12.74 6.02 10.60
CA PHE A 239 11.38 6.43 10.88
C PHE A 239 10.68 6.55 9.55
N SER A 240 9.77 5.63 9.28
CA SER A 240 9.07 5.62 8.02
C SER A 240 7.59 5.79 8.26
N ARG A 241 6.95 6.53 7.36
CA ARG A 241 5.50 6.48 7.26
C ARG A 241 5.04 5.32 6.35
N LYS A 242 5.93 4.84 5.48
CA LYS A 242 5.72 3.66 4.63
C LYS A 242 6.24 2.38 5.26
N SER A 243 5.60 1.26 4.95
CA SER A 243 6.23 -0.03 5.23
C SER A 243 7.42 -0.28 4.28
N ILE A 244 8.55 -0.73 4.83
CA ILE A 244 9.81 -1.00 4.10
C ILE A 244 9.95 -2.50 3.88
N TYR A 245 10.21 -2.99 2.65
CA TYR A 245 10.43 -4.44 2.42
C TYR A 245 11.88 -4.85 2.56
N LYS A 246 12.80 -3.94 2.24
CA LYS A 246 14.23 -4.23 2.13
C LYS A 246 15.05 -3.08 2.68
N ALA A 247 16.13 -3.43 3.38
CA ALA A 247 17.18 -2.51 3.76
C ALA A 247 18.54 -3.07 3.32
N GLU A 248 19.34 -2.24 2.67
CA GLU A 248 20.70 -2.54 2.23
C GLU A 248 21.68 -1.57 2.89
N ILE A 249 22.83 -2.10 3.28
CA ILE A 249 23.89 -1.33 3.93
C ILE A 249 25.15 -1.45 3.10
N SER A 250 25.65 -0.33 2.61
CA SER A 250 26.89 -0.24 1.84
C SER A 250 27.97 0.51 2.64
N MET A 251 29.23 0.12 2.43
CA MET A 251 30.41 0.80 2.97
C MET A 251 31.39 1.07 1.83
N ASP A 252 31.70 2.35 1.60
CA ASP A 252 32.51 2.82 0.47
C ASP A 252 31.99 2.29 -0.88
N GLY A 253 30.67 2.21 -1.04
CA GLY A 253 29.99 1.69 -2.23
C GLY A 253 30.01 0.16 -2.36
N ASN A 254 30.54 -0.58 -1.39
CA ASN A 254 30.45 -2.04 -1.36
C ASN A 254 29.30 -2.48 -0.43
N GLU A 255 28.37 -3.27 -0.93
CA GLU A 255 27.31 -3.87 -0.13
C GLU A 255 27.92 -4.76 0.98
N THR A 256 27.48 -4.55 2.21
CA THR A 256 27.97 -5.25 3.41
C THR A 256 26.89 -6.06 4.11
N ALA A 257 25.62 -5.69 3.95
CA ALA A 257 24.49 -6.41 4.53
C ALA A 257 23.19 -6.10 3.79
N HIS A 258 22.28 -7.06 3.79
CA HIS A 258 20.88 -6.90 3.41
C HIS A 258 19.97 -7.45 4.52
N ALA A 259 18.82 -6.82 4.69
CA ALA A 259 17.73 -7.30 5.54
C ALA A 259 16.43 -7.27 4.76
N ARG A 260 15.67 -8.37 4.85
CA ARG A 260 14.28 -8.44 4.40
C ARG A 260 13.39 -8.28 5.61
N ILE A 261 12.40 -7.42 5.44
CA ILE A 261 11.44 -7.09 6.48
C ILE A 261 10.10 -7.71 6.13
N TYR A 262 9.76 -7.66 4.84
CA TYR A 262 8.57 -8.26 4.27
C TYR A 262 8.92 -9.06 3.01
N ASN A 263 8.20 -10.16 2.83
CA ASN A 263 8.15 -10.94 1.60
C ASN A 263 6.86 -10.61 0.87
N PHE A 264 6.87 -10.82 -0.43
CA PHE A 264 5.67 -10.68 -1.26
C PHE A 264 5.24 -12.04 -1.80
N SER A 265 3.94 -12.23 -1.86
CA SER A 265 3.30 -13.29 -2.64
C SER A 265 2.31 -12.66 -3.60
N VAL A 266 2.05 -13.35 -4.71
CA VAL A 266 1.04 -12.93 -5.69
C VAL A 266 -0.13 -13.89 -5.59
N MET A 267 -1.34 -13.35 -5.60
CA MET A 267 -2.57 -14.14 -5.60
C MET A 267 -3.51 -13.64 -6.68
N GLU A 268 -4.13 -14.58 -7.38
CA GLU A 268 -5.21 -14.31 -8.33
C GLU A 268 -6.55 -14.31 -7.59
N ASP A 269 -7.37 -13.28 -7.83
CA ASP A 269 -8.71 -13.19 -7.28
C ASP A 269 -9.75 -13.95 -8.14
N PRO A 270 -11.01 -14.08 -7.70
CA PRO A 270 -12.04 -14.81 -8.46
C PRO A 270 -12.36 -14.26 -9.85
N VAL A 271 -11.98 -13.01 -10.17
CA VAL A 271 -12.19 -12.40 -11.49
C VAL A 271 -10.93 -12.46 -12.37
N GLY A 272 -9.85 -13.08 -11.86
CA GLY A 272 -8.61 -13.31 -12.57
C GLY A 272 -7.57 -12.21 -12.37
N ALA A 273 -7.83 -11.17 -11.58
CA ALA A 273 -6.85 -10.10 -11.34
C ALA A 273 -5.81 -10.54 -10.32
N TRP A 274 -4.57 -10.11 -10.53
CA TRP A 274 -3.46 -10.39 -9.65
C TRP A 274 -3.31 -9.30 -8.61
N HIS A 275 -3.04 -9.73 -7.38
CA HIS A 275 -2.84 -8.88 -6.21
C HIS A 275 -1.50 -9.24 -5.57
N ILE A 276 -0.85 -8.23 -5.00
CA ILE A 276 0.37 -8.45 -4.21
C ILE A 276 -0.03 -8.46 -2.74
N PHE A 277 0.39 -9.51 -2.06
CA PHE A 277 0.26 -9.67 -0.63
C PHE A 277 1.63 -9.57 0.01
N SER A 278 1.76 -8.72 1.02
CA SER A 278 2.98 -8.63 1.82
C SER A 278 2.83 -9.42 3.11
N GLU A 279 3.88 -10.15 3.47
CA GLU A 279 3.97 -10.94 4.69
C GLU A 279 5.24 -10.53 5.43
N GLU A 280 5.14 -10.18 6.71
CA GLU A 280 6.31 -9.91 7.55
C GLU A 280 7.18 -11.17 7.66
N THR A 281 8.50 -10.99 7.61
CA THR A 281 9.45 -12.11 7.60
C THR A 281 10.28 -12.19 8.86
N ASP A 282 10.57 -13.41 9.30
CA ASP A 282 11.52 -13.67 10.39
C ASP A 282 13.01 -13.52 9.97
N GLU A 283 13.30 -13.37 8.67
CA GLU A 283 14.66 -13.36 8.12
C GLU A 283 15.33 -11.97 8.19
N PHE A 284 15.68 -11.56 9.41
CA PHE A 284 16.52 -10.40 9.64
C PHE A 284 17.97 -10.80 9.91
N SER A 285 18.91 -10.39 9.03
CA SER A 285 20.34 -10.54 9.37
C SER A 285 20.86 -9.38 10.24
N ASN A 286 20.20 -8.20 10.20
CA ASN A 286 20.73 -6.95 10.77
C ASN A 286 19.69 -5.84 11.03
N ALA A 287 18.41 -5.99 10.69
CA ALA A 287 17.39 -5.00 11.05
C ALA A 287 16.40 -5.60 12.06
N SER A 288 15.67 -4.76 12.78
CA SER A 288 14.51 -5.16 13.56
C SER A 288 13.42 -4.12 13.36
N MET A 289 12.21 -4.60 13.05
CA MET A 289 11.04 -3.75 12.98
C MET A 289 10.31 -3.78 14.32
N GLU A 290 10.00 -2.60 14.85
CA GLU A 290 9.00 -2.48 15.91
C GLU A 290 7.76 -1.85 15.32
N ASN A 291 6.72 -2.68 15.15
CA ASN A 291 5.40 -2.21 14.77
C ASN A 291 4.76 -1.51 15.96
N TYR A 292 4.72 -0.19 15.91
CA TYR A 292 3.95 0.60 16.84
C TYR A 292 2.56 0.83 16.24
N GLU A 293 1.49 0.42 16.93
CA GLU A 293 0.13 0.79 16.56
C GLU A 293 0.04 2.31 16.41
N VAL A 294 0.00 2.82 15.17
CA VAL A 294 -0.18 4.24 14.76
C VAL A 294 0.11 5.22 15.90
N SER A 295 1.33 5.15 16.45
CA SER A 295 1.69 5.96 17.61
C SER A 295 2.51 7.10 17.08
N TYR A 296 1.94 8.30 17.16
CA TYR A 296 2.50 9.55 16.68
C TYR A 296 3.83 9.84 17.39
N TRP A 297 4.95 9.31 16.89
CA TRP A 297 6.29 9.68 17.34
C TRP A 297 6.65 11.05 16.76
N ALA A 298 6.28 12.11 17.46
CA ALA A 298 6.84 13.43 17.21
C ALA A 298 8.27 13.45 17.76
N THR A 299 9.27 13.09 16.95
CA THR A 299 10.66 13.30 17.32
C THR A 299 10.91 14.82 17.40
N PRO A 300 11.50 15.36 18.51
CA PRO A 300 11.60 16.81 18.74
C PRO A 300 12.48 17.58 17.75
N VAL A 301 13.07 16.90 16.76
CA VAL A 301 14.01 17.44 15.76
C VAL A 301 13.39 17.44 14.35
N VAL A 302 12.21 16.84 14.19
CA VAL A 302 11.49 16.83 12.92
C VAL A 302 10.81 18.18 12.77
N ASN A 303 11.25 18.93 11.75
CA ASN A 303 10.71 20.25 11.45
C ASN A 303 9.18 20.16 11.35
N GLU A 304 8.49 21.21 11.79
CA GLU A 304 7.02 21.33 11.92
C GLU A 304 6.18 21.06 10.64
N GLY A 305 6.76 20.54 9.55
CA GLY A 305 6.07 20.11 8.33
C GLY A 305 6.09 18.61 8.03
N GLU A 306 6.94 17.83 8.70
CA GLU A 306 6.99 16.38 8.56
C GLU A 306 6.05 15.77 9.62
N GLY A 307 4.82 15.44 9.21
CA GLY A 307 3.86 14.67 10.01
C GLY A 307 4.40 13.36 10.65
N PRO A 308 3.58 12.71 11.48
CA PRO A 308 3.96 11.57 12.33
C PRO A 308 4.41 10.33 11.54
N PHE A 309 5.24 9.48 12.17
CA PHE A 309 5.66 8.18 11.62
C PHE A 309 4.78 7.04 12.12
N SER A 310 4.60 6.01 11.29
CA SER A 310 3.85 4.78 11.59
C SER A 310 4.75 3.59 11.87
N HIS A 311 5.98 3.59 11.34
CA HIS A 311 6.95 2.50 11.51
C HIS A 311 8.30 3.00 12.02
N LEU A 312 8.94 2.17 12.86
CA LEU A 312 10.31 2.36 13.31
C LEU A 312 11.10 1.09 13.01
N TYR A 313 12.17 1.25 12.25
CA TYR A 313 13.13 0.19 11.97
C TYR A 313 14.46 0.52 12.62
N GLU A 314 15.00 -0.41 13.38
CA GLU A 314 16.36 -0.35 13.87
C GLU A 314 17.25 -1.17 12.93
N VAL A 315 18.20 -0.52 12.27
CA VAL A 315 19.14 -1.11 11.32
C VAL A 315 20.52 -1.12 11.96
N ASN A 316 20.95 -2.32 12.33
CA ASN A 316 22.15 -2.61 13.10
C ASN A 316 23.21 -3.14 12.17
N HIS A 317 24.43 -2.59 12.23
CA HIS A 317 25.50 -3.18 11.45
C HIS A 317 26.85 -3.00 12.12
N THR A 318 27.71 -3.96 11.82
CA THR A 318 29.09 -3.97 12.25
C THR A 318 29.99 -4.12 11.03
N TYR A 319 30.98 -3.24 10.88
CA TYR A 319 31.95 -3.34 9.78
C TYR A 319 33.37 -3.52 10.28
N SER A 320 34.27 -4.01 9.43
CA SER A 320 35.69 -4.22 9.76
C SER A 320 36.59 -3.21 9.05
N GLY A 321 37.74 -2.92 9.65
CA GLY A 321 38.72 -1.98 9.11
C GLY A 321 38.76 -0.64 9.86
N TRP A 322 39.69 0.20 9.42
CA TRP A 322 39.98 1.51 9.98
C TRP A 322 40.03 2.55 8.86
N GLY A 323 39.82 3.80 9.23
CA GLY A 323 39.86 4.96 8.34
C GLY A 323 38.49 5.58 8.06
N PRO A 324 38.45 6.73 7.36
CA PRO A 324 37.20 7.33 6.93
C PRO A 324 36.46 6.32 6.06
N LYS A 325 35.18 6.14 6.36
CA LYS A 325 34.27 5.27 5.62
C LYS A 325 33.03 6.06 5.24
N THR A 326 32.47 5.78 4.07
CA THR A 326 31.12 6.27 3.74
C THR A 326 30.14 5.14 3.97
N MET A 327 29.28 5.30 4.96
CA MET A 327 28.19 4.39 5.25
C MET A 327 26.96 4.85 4.50
N GLU A 328 26.34 3.96 3.75
CA GLU A 328 25.08 4.21 3.08
C GLU A 328 24.05 3.17 3.52
N ILE A 329 22.85 3.62 3.83
CA ILE A 329 21.71 2.77 4.12
C ILE A 329 20.64 3.12 3.10
N THR A 330 20.31 2.16 2.26
CA THR A 330 19.20 2.28 1.31
C THR A 330 18.06 1.42 1.82
N VAL A 331 16.89 2.01 1.98
CA VAL A 331 15.66 1.28 2.28
C VAL A 331 14.72 1.39 1.08
N THR A 332 14.03 0.29 0.79
CA THR A 332 13.08 0.23 -0.31
C THR A 332 11.68 -0.07 0.24
N ASP A 333 10.71 0.78 -0.09
CA ASP A 333 9.31 0.59 0.27
C ASP A 333 8.63 -0.49 -0.60
N PHE A 334 7.44 -0.92 -0.20
CA PHE A 334 6.72 -2.01 -0.88
C PHE A 334 6.29 -1.71 -2.32
N PHE A 335 6.33 -0.44 -2.71
CA PHE A 335 6.04 0.03 -4.06
C PHE A 335 7.31 0.31 -4.88
N GLY A 336 8.48 -0.11 -4.37
CA GLY A 336 9.77 0.02 -5.05
C GLY A 336 10.43 1.40 -4.88
N GLY A 337 9.87 2.28 -4.05
CA GLY A 337 10.47 3.58 -3.74
C GLY A 337 11.72 3.41 -2.88
N GLU A 338 12.85 3.96 -3.35
CA GLU A 338 14.12 3.91 -2.63
C GLU A 338 14.41 5.20 -1.88
N HIS A 339 14.86 5.06 -0.63
CA HIS A 339 15.35 6.16 0.19
C HIS A 339 16.76 5.83 0.70
N THR A 340 17.71 6.72 0.45
CA THR A 340 19.12 6.51 0.83
C THR A 340 19.58 7.55 1.84
N TYR A 341 20.22 7.07 2.90
CA TYR A 341 20.93 7.88 3.88
C TYR A 341 22.44 7.59 3.79
N SER A 342 23.23 8.62 3.49
CA SER A 342 24.68 8.53 3.38
C SER A 342 25.37 9.38 4.43
N ARG A 343 26.37 8.82 5.11
CA ARG A 343 27.16 9.53 6.11
C ARG A 343 28.61 9.08 6.15
N GLU A 344 29.51 10.06 6.25
CA GLU A 344 30.92 9.78 6.54
C GLU A 344 31.10 9.38 8.01
N ILE A 345 31.72 8.23 8.22
CA ILE A 345 32.11 7.68 9.51
C ILE A 345 33.60 7.93 9.72
N LEU A 346 33.93 8.65 10.79
CA LEU A 346 35.32 8.92 11.15
C LEU A 346 35.84 7.82 12.06
N SER A 347 36.86 7.10 11.62
CA SER A 347 37.53 6.08 12.43
C SER A 347 38.71 6.64 13.20
N ARG A 348 38.74 6.42 14.52
CA ARG A 348 39.76 6.99 15.41
C ARG A 348 40.38 5.93 16.29
N LYS A 349 41.71 5.89 16.32
CA LYS A 349 42.48 5.18 17.35
C LYS A 349 42.74 6.12 18.51
N ILE A 350 42.44 5.69 19.74
CA ILE A 350 42.87 6.41 20.94
C ILE A 350 44.38 6.15 21.09
N SER A 351 45.16 7.21 21.24
CA SER A 351 46.58 7.12 21.59
C SER A 351 46.80 7.66 23.01
N LYS A 352 47.61 6.94 23.80
CA LYS A 352 48.07 7.40 25.11
C LYS A 352 49.60 7.27 25.14
N GLY A 353 50.29 8.41 25.16
CA GLY A 353 51.75 8.46 25.23
C GLY A 353 52.48 7.98 23.97
N GLY A 354 51.97 8.35 22.79
CA GLY A 354 52.61 8.05 21.50
C GLY A 354 52.58 6.58 21.06
N LYS A 355 51.72 5.80 21.69
CA LYS A 355 51.34 4.45 21.26
C LYS A 355 49.83 4.40 21.14
N SER A 356 49.32 3.75 20.09
CA SER A 356 47.92 3.38 20.02
C SER A 356 47.58 2.37 21.13
N GLU A 357 46.30 2.24 21.49
CA GLU A 357 45.84 1.18 22.40
C GLU A 357 46.18 -0.25 21.92
N THR A 358 46.57 -0.43 20.65
CA THR A 358 47.04 -1.70 20.08
C THR A 358 48.56 -1.90 20.15
N GLY A 359 49.32 -0.91 20.63
CA GLY A 359 50.78 -0.98 20.73
C GLY A 359 51.53 -0.67 19.42
N GLU A 360 50.84 -0.18 18.38
CA GLU A 360 51.49 0.26 17.14
C GLU A 360 52.28 1.57 17.35
N PRO A 361 53.46 1.72 16.74
CA PRO A 361 54.29 2.91 16.86
C PRO A 361 53.68 4.13 16.15
N GLU A 362 53.93 5.32 16.71
CA GLU A 362 53.67 6.62 16.08
C GLU A 362 54.29 6.68 14.66
N GLY A 363 53.44 6.82 13.64
CA GLY A 363 53.89 6.91 12.24
C GLY A 363 52.94 6.35 11.18
N SER A 364 51.96 5.52 11.56
CA SER A 364 50.82 5.12 10.70
C SER A 364 49.76 6.23 10.66
N ALA A 365 50.18 7.40 10.19
CA ALA A 365 49.72 8.73 10.59
C ALA A 365 48.29 9.17 10.23
N GLU A 366 47.38 8.32 9.76
CA GLU A 366 46.11 8.83 9.20
C GLU A 366 44.92 8.89 10.17
N TYR A 367 44.97 8.26 11.35
CA TYR A 367 43.75 8.01 12.16
C TYR A 367 43.84 8.33 13.64
N TYR A 368 44.62 9.35 14.02
CA TYR A 368 44.72 9.81 15.41
C TYR A 368 43.92 11.09 15.61
N ARG A 369 43.11 11.14 16.68
CA ARG A 369 42.68 12.42 17.23
C ARG A 369 43.96 13.10 17.72
N GLN A 370 44.34 14.25 17.16
CA GLN A 370 45.23 15.14 17.89
C GLN A 370 44.54 15.34 19.24
N GLY A 371 45.14 14.82 20.31
CA GLY A 371 44.67 15.13 21.65
C GLY A 371 44.49 16.64 21.67
N MET A 372 43.34 17.13 22.17
CA MET A 372 43.27 18.54 22.50
C MET A 372 44.56 18.80 23.27
N PRO A 373 45.40 19.77 22.84
CA PRO A 373 46.59 20.08 23.60
C PRO A 373 46.11 20.19 25.03
N ALA A 374 46.77 19.49 25.95
CA ALA A 374 46.54 19.74 27.36
C ALA A 374 46.75 21.24 27.50
N GLN A 375 45.66 22.00 27.47
CA GLN A 375 45.69 23.33 28.02
C GLN A 375 46.11 23.02 29.43
N GLU A 376 47.36 23.40 29.74
CA GLU A 376 47.78 23.76 31.08
C GLU A 376 46.53 24.12 31.84
N GLU A 377 46.25 23.39 32.93
CA GLU A 377 45.16 23.68 33.84
C GLU A 377 45.06 25.20 33.98
N GLN A 378 44.23 25.82 33.15
CA GLN A 378 43.83 27.18 33.36
C GLN A 378 42.91 26.98 34.54
N GLU A 379 43.47 27.27 35.72
CA GLU A 379 42.73 27.38 36.96
C GLU A 379 41.36 27.90 36.58
N LEU A 380 40.35 27.04 36.74
CA LEU A 380 38.96 27.42 36.65
C LEU A 380 38.76 28.40 37.80
N THR A 381 39.15 29.65 37.57
CA THR A 381 38.65 30.79 38.28
C THR A 381 37.18 30.80 37.92
N HIS A 382 36.39 30.17 38.79
CA HIS A 382 34.96 30.33 38.83
C HIS A 382 34.69 31.84 38.81
N SER A 383 34.44 32.42 37.63
CA SER A 383 33.73 33.67 37.57
C SER A 383 32.33 33.32 38.03
N ILE A 384 32.09 33.55 39.31
CA ILE A 384 30.75 33.60 39.89
C ILE A 384 30.03 34.66 39.05
N ILE A 385 29.27 34.23 38.05
CA ILE A 385 28.25 35.07 37.44
C ILE A 385 27.25 35.28 38.57
N PRO A 386 27.06 36.51 39.08
CA PRO A 386 26.08 36.74 40.12
C PRO A 386 24.71 36.27 39.60
N SER A 387 24.09 35.36 40.36
CA SER A 387 22.79 34.72 40.10
C SER A 387 21.62 35.69 39.89
N ASP A 388 21.87 36.99 40.02
CA ASP A 388 20.85 38.04 39.98
C ASP A 388 20.41 38.38 38.55
N GLY A 389 21.21 38.04 37.53
CA GLY A 389 20.84 38.27 36.12
C GLY A 389 19.86 37.24 35.55
N LEU A 390 19.99 35.98 35.93
CA LEU A 390 19.16 34.87 35.42
C LEU A 390 17.73 34.92 35.96
N LEU A 391 17.56 35.37 37.21
CA LEU A 391 16.25 35.51 37.85
C LEU A 391 15.42 36.65 37.22
N LEU A 392 16.08 37.71 36.73
CA LEU A 392 15.42 38.82 36.04
C LEU A 392 14.89 38.41 34.67
N VAL A 393 15.65 37.59 33.92
CA VAL A 393 15.22 37.09 32.59
C VAL A 393 14.01 36.15 32.72
N PHE A 394 14.00 35.26 33.73
CA PHE A 394 12.85 34.40 34.00
C PHE A 394 11.60 35.19 34.44
N LEU A 395 11.75 36.25 35.24
CA LEU A 395 10.62 37.11 35.64
C LEU A 395 10.05 37.91 34.46
N ILE A 396 10.90 38.38 33.54
CA ILE A 396 10.47 39.09 32.33
C ILE A 396 9.71 38.14 31.39
N ALA A 397 10.20 36.90 31.20
CA ALA A 397 9.54 35.88 30.39
C ALA A 397 8.18 35.47 30.98
N ALA A 398 8.09 35.29 32.31
CA ALA A 398 6.84 34.95 32.99
C ALA A 398 5.80 36.08 32.92
N LEU A 399 6.22 37.33 33.08
CA LEU A 399 5.35 38.51 32.93
C LEU A 399 4.87 38.71 31.49
N TRP A 400 5.67 38.34 30.50
CA TRP A 400 5.29 38.39 29.08
C TRP A 400 4.25 37.31 28.75
N MET A 401 4.43 36.08 29.21
CA MET A 401 3.45 35.00 29.05
C MET A 401 2.11 35.30 29.73
N PHE A 402 2.13 35.89 30.94
CA PHE A 402 0.89 36.25 31.65
C PHE A 402 0.10 37.37 30.94
N ARG A 403 0.80 38.31 30.27
CA ARG A 403 0.16 39.34 29.45
C ARG A 403 -0.36 38.80 28.12
N TYR A 404 0.34 37.85 27.52
CA TYR A 404 -0.09 37.20 26.28
C TYR A 404 -1.41 36.43 26.50
N HIS A 405 -1.49 35.59 27.53
CA HIS A 405 -2.71 34.84 27.81
C HIS A 405 -3.93 35.72 28.13
N ARG A 406 -3.72 36.85 28.81
CA ARG A 406 -4.81 37.78 29.16
C ARG A 406 -5.36 38.57 27.95
N ARG A 407 -4.62 38.66 26.84
CA ARG A 407 -5.09 39.30 25.60
C ARG A 407 -5.86 38.37 24.68
N HIS A 408 -5.64 37.05 24.79
CA HIS A 408 -6.26 36.05 23.92
C HIS A 408 -7.38 35.24 24.60
N ALA A 409 -7.71 35.54 25.86
CA ALA A 409 -8.83 34.92 26.59
C ALA A 409 -10.12 35.75 26.54
N LYS A 410 -10.44 36.39 25.41
CA LYS A 410 -11.72 37.08 25.19
C LYS A 410 -12.41 36.54 23.96
#